data_AF-A0A9P7C243-F1
#
_entry.id   AF-A0A9P7C243-F1
#
_cell.length_a   1.000
_cell.length_b   1.000
_cell.length_c   1.000
_cell.angle_alpha   90.00
_cell.angle_beta   90.00
_cell.angle_gamma   90.00
#
_symmetry.space_group_name_H-M   'P 1'
#
loop_
_entity.id
_entity.type
_entity.pdbx_description
1 polymer ?
#
loop_
_entity_poly.entity_id
_entity_poly.type
_entity_poly.pdbx_seq_one_letter_code
_entity_poly.pdbx_strand_id
1 'polypeptide(L)'
;MPVARVGDKATCPKHQRVATIVSGDITLTFEGQPVARHGDRLSCGCSLIAGKQSRVYVDMGGGGGGADGVWPAAAASDLAPLPVALQAAKEPVCEECLLAASRSGAPFLGR
;
A
#
# COMPACT_ATOMS: atom_id res chain seq x y z
N MET A 1 13.86 -3.75 -12.84
CA MET A 1 12.64 -2.90 -12.76
C MET A 1 12.79 -1.98 -11.57
N PRO A 2 12.55 -0.66 -11.72
CA PRO A 2 12.55 0.27 -10.59
C PRO A 2 11.40 -0.04 -9.63
N VAL A 3 11.60 0.21 -8.35
CA VAL A 3 10.60 0.03 -7.29
C VAL A 3 9.81 1.33 -7.16
N ALA A 4 8.48 1.24 -7.14
CA ALA A 4 7.61 2.40 -6.94
C ALA A 4 7.66 2.87 -5.48
N ARG A 5 7.69 4.19 -5.27
CA ARG A 5 7.81 4.84 -3.96
C ARG A 5 6.72 5.89 -3.79
N VAL A 6 6.51 6.31 -2.55
CA VAL A 6 5.64 7.47 -2.26
C VAL A 6 6.21 8.71 -2.95
N GLY A 7 5.36 9.39 -3.71
CA GLY A 7 5.73 10.52 -4.57
C GLY A 7 5.80 10.18 -6.06
N ASP A 8 5.91 8.90 -6.43
CA ASP A 8 5.93 8.50 -7.83
C ASP A 8 4.57 8.74 -8.51
N LYS A 9 4.62 8.94 -9.83
CA LYS A 9 3.44 9.15 -10.68
C LYS A 9 2.98 7.82 -11.27
N ALA A 10 1.70 7.50 -11.09
CA ALA A 10 1.07 6.30 -11.61
C ALA A 10 -0.26 6.64 -12.31
N THR A 11 -0.55 5.97 -13.41
CA THR A 11 -1.78 6.19 -14.17
C THR A 11 -2.93 5.40 -13.55
N CYS A 12 -4.01 6.09 -13.19
CA CYS A 12 -5.22 5.46 -12.69
C CYS A 12 -6.14 5.08 -13.87
N PRO A 13 -6.47 3.79 -14.08
CA PRO A 13 -7.35 3.39 -15.20
C PRO A 13 -8.81 3.82 -15.02
N LYS A 14 -9.25 4.07 -13.78
CA LYS A 14 -10.64 4.51 -13.49
C LYS A 14 -10.89 5.96 -13.88
N HIS A 15 -9.92 6.83 -13.60
CA HIS A 15 -10.03 8.28 -13.83
C HIS A 15 -9.21 8.75 -15.04
N GLN A 16 -8.53 7.82 -15.73
CA GLN A 16 -7.65 8.08 -16.89
C GLN A 16 -6.66 9.24 -16.69
N ARG A 17 -6.19 9.42 -15.44
CA ARG A 17 -5.29 10.51 -15.06
C ARG A 17 -4.04 9.99 -14.38
N VAL A 18 -2.98 10.79 -14.43
CA VAL A 18 -1.77 10.55 -13.66
C VAL A 18 -2.02 11.00 -12.22
N ALA A 19 -1.97 10.06 -11.28
CA ALA A 19 -2.10 10.29 -9.85
C ALA A 19 -0.76 10.01 -9.16
N THR A 20 -0.54 10.63 -8.00
CA THR A 20 0.67 10.44 -7.19
C THR A 20 0.42 9.35 -6.15
N ILE A 21 1.43 8.54 -5.87
CA ILE A 21 1.37 7.55 -4.80
C ILE A 21 1.50 8.28 -3.46
N VAL A 22 0.49 8.15 -2.61
CA VAL A 22 0.41 8.89 -1.35
C VAL A 22 0.58 8.01 -0.11
N SER A 23 0.57 6.69 -0.27
CA SER A 23 0.73 5.71 0.81
C SER A 23 1.80 4.70 0.43
N GLY A 24 2.50 4.19 1.43
CA GLY A 24 3.55 3.19 1.29
C GLY A 24 3.87 2.54 2.63
N ASP A 25 4.72 1.52 2.60
CA ASP A 25 5.18 0.81 3.78
C ASP A 25 6.35 1.55 4.45
N ILE A 26 6.15 2.00 5.68
CA ILE A 26 7.18 2.72 6.45
C ILE A 26 8.34 1.83 6.88
N THR A 27 8.15 0.50 6.91
CA THR A 27 9.22 -0.44 7.28
C THR A 27 10.17 -0.72 6.12
N LEU A 28 9.68 -0.57 4.89
CA LEU A 28 10.42 -0.78 3.66
C LEU A 28 10.65 0.55 2.96
N THR A 29 11.72 1.24 3.34
CA THR A 29 12.13 2.50 2.72
C THR A 29 13.25 2.29 1.72
N PHE A 30 13.16 2.95 0.57
CA PHE A 30 14.22 3.00 -0.43
C PHE A 30 14.61 4.47 -0.65
N GLU A 31 15.88 4.80 -0.44
CA GLU A 31 16.40 6.19 -0.48
C GLU A 31 15.60 7.16 0.42
N GLY A 32 15.16 6.68 1.60
CA GLY A 32 14.41 7.50 2.57
C GLY A 32 12.92 7.70 2.23
N GLN A 33 12.43 7.16 1.12
CA GLN A 33 11.01 7.17 0.77
C GLN A 33 10.38 5.78 0.98
N PRO A 34 9.18 5.69 1.56
CA PRO A 34 8.49 4.41 1.75
C PRO A 34 8.09 3.79 0.40
N VAL A 35 8.23 2.47 0.30
CA VAL A 35 7.93 1.69 -0.90
C VAL A 35 6.43 1.48 -1.05
N ALA A 36 5.93 1.65 -2.28
CA ALA A 36 4.54 1.40 -2.63
C ALA A 36 4.29 -0.09 -2.90
N ARG A 37 3.38 -0.69 -2.14
CA ARG A 37 2.95 -2.08 -2.22
C ARG A 37 1.60 -2.22 -2.93
N HIS A 38 1.19 -3.46 -3.15
CA HIS A 38 -0.16 -3.74 -3.58
C HIS A 38 -1.16 -3.26 -2.53
N GLY A 39 -2.18 -2.52 -2.95
CA GLY A 39 -3.21 -1.97 -2.06
C GLY A 39 -2.93 -0.54 -1.57
N ASP A 40 -1.74 0.01 -1.83
CA ASP A 40 -1.45 1.39 -1.45
C ASP A 40 -2.28 2.41 -2.25
N ARG A 41 -2.53 3.56 -1.64
CA ARG A 41 -3.43 4.56 -2.19
C ARG A 41 -2.72 5.54 -3.12
N LEU A 42 -3.42 5.87 -4.20
CA LEU A 42 -3.15 7.01 -5.07
C LEU A 42 -3.85 8.27 -4.55
N SER A 43 -3.42 9.45 -5.00
CA SER A 43 -4.08 10.73 -4.70
C SER A 43 -5.53 10.81 -5.20
N CYS A 44 -5.91 9.94 -6.13
CA CYS A 44 -7.30 9.78 -6.57
C CYS A 44 -8.13 8.81 -5.68
N GLY A 45 -7.58 8.31 -4.58
CA GLY A 45 -8.24 7.36 -3.68
C GLY A 45 -8.30 5.91 -4.18
N CYS A 46 -7.81 5.63 -5.40
CA CYS A 46 -7.73 4.26 -5.92
C CYS A 46 -6.55 3.50 -5.30
N SER A 47 -6.71 2.18 -5.15
CA SER A 47 -5.65 1.28 -4.72
C SER A 47 -4.73 0.88 -5.89
N LEU A 48 -3.43 0.84 -5.62
CA LEU A 48 -2.41 0.37 -6.53
C LEU A 48 -2.52 -1.13 -6.75
N ILE A 49 -2.50 -1.52 -8.02
CA ILE A 49 -2.35 -2.91 -8.42
C ILE A 49 -0.87 -3.14 -8.67
N ALA A 50 -0.21 -3.90 -7.79
CA ALA A 50 1.20 -4.18 -7.96
C ALA A 50 1.41 -5.12 -9.15
N GLY A 51 2.54 -4.96 -9.84
CA GLY A 51 2.98 -5.93 -10.83
C GLY A 51 3.21 -7.31 -10.22
N LYS A 52 3.27 -8.32 -11.09
CA LYS A 52 3.49 -9.72 -10.70
C LYS A 52 4.76 -9.85 -9.83
N GLN A 53 4.60 -10.34 -8.61
CA GLN A 53 5.72 -10.74 -7.77
C GLN A 53 6.21 -12.12 -8.23
N SER A 54 7.47 -12.23 -8.66
CA SER A 54 8.06 -13.52 -9.02
C SER A 54 8.34 -14.32 -7.74
N ARG A 55 7.47 -15.29 -7.45
CA ARG A 55 7.71 -16.24 -6.35
C ARG A 55 8.59 -17.37 -6.87
N VAL A 56 9.87 -17.34 -6.51
CA VAL A 56 10.82 -18.40 -6.83
C VAL A 56 10.87 -19.37 -5.64
N TYR A 57 10.55 -20.63 -5.89
CA TYR A 57 10.77 -21.70 -4.92
C TYR A 57 12.14 -22.31 -5.21
N VAL A 58 13.04 -22.25 -4.23
CA VAL A 58 14.29 -23.01 -4.28
C VAL A 58 13.96 -24.36 -3.65
N ASP A 59 13.81 -25.38 -4.49
CA ASP A 59 13.75 -26.75 -4.02
C ASP A 59 15.15 -27.12 -3.48
N MET A 60 15.31 -27.06 -2.16
CA MET A 60 16.38 -27.80 -1.52
C MET A 60 15.89 -29.23 -1.38
N GLY A 61 16.14 -30.05 -2.40
CA GLY A 61 15.70 -31.44 -2.48
C GLY A 61 15.85 -32.18 -1.15
N GLY A 62 14.71 -32.45 -0.51
CA GLY A 62 14.61 -33.12 0.78
C GLY A 62 13.27 -33.82 0.87
N GLY A 63 13.27 -35.14 0.68
CA GLY A 63 12.06 -35.96 0.67
C GLY A 63 11.41 -36.13 2.04
N GLY A 64 10.07 -36.06 2.06
CA GLY A 64 9.17 -36.86 2.88
C GLY A 64 9.08 -36.58 4.39
N GLY A 65 7.97 -36.00 4.83
CA GLY A 65 7.50 -36.04 6.23
C GLY A 65 6.30 -35.13 6.47
N GLY A 66 5.13 -35.71 6.76
CA GLY A 66 3.84 -35.03 6.81
C GLY A 66 3.53 -34.23 8.08
N ALA A 67 2.35 -33.60 8.00
CA ALA A 67 1.44 -33.07 9.03
C ALA A 67 2.05 -32.31 10.23
N ASP A 68 1.80 -30.99 10.28
CA ASP A 68 0.89 -30.38 11.26
C ASP A 68 1.03 -28.86 11.19
N GLY A 69 0.02 -28.22 10.60
CA GLY A 69 -0.12 -26.77 10.62
C GLY A 69 -0.52 -26.31 12.01
N VAL A 70 0.45 -25.85 12.78
CA VAL A 70 0.20 -24.98 13.94
C VAL A 70 0.94 -23.67 13.69
N TRP A 71 0.21 -22.66 13.22
CA TRP A 71 0.63 -21.28 13.36
C TRP A 71 0.44 -20.87 14.82
N PRO A 72 1.48 -20.45 15.56
CA PRO A 72 1.27 -19.82 16.84
C PRO A 72 0.64 -18.44 16.60
N ALA A 73 -0.54 -18.25 17.17
CA ALA A 73 -1.13 -16.95 17.36
C ALA A 73 -0.35 -16.18 18.44
N ALA A 74 -0.18 -14.88 18.18
CA ALA A 74 0.13 -13.80 19.11
C ALA A 74 1.53 -13.73 19.76
N ALA A 75 2.26 -12.66 19.40
CA ALA A 75 2.91 -11.82 20.39
C ALA A 75 2.66 -10.35 20.00
N ALA A 76 1.73 -9.71 20.71
CA ALA A 76 1.65 -8.27 20.79
C ALA A 76 2.94 -7.77 21.47
N SER A 77 3.52 -6.70 20.94
CA SER A 77 4.47 -5.89 21.70
C SER A 77 4.14 -4.43 21.42
N ASP A 78 3.39 -3.87 22.35
CA ASP A 78 3.28 -2.45 22.60
C ASP A 78 4.68 -1.82 22.74
N LEU A 79 5.03 -0.89 21.84
CA LEU A 79 5.98 0.18 22.14
C LEU A 79 5.59 1.48 21.42
N ALA A 80 4.95 2.33 22.23
CA ALA A 80 4.92 3.79 22.28
C ALA A 80 4.66 4.65 21.02
N PRO A 81 3.75 5.65 21.10
CA PRO A 81 3.59 6.64 20.04
C PRO A 81 4.80 7.59 20.02
N LEU A 82 5.57 7.52 18.94
CA LEU A 82 6.47 8.59 18.54
C LEU A 82 5.64 9.86 18.29
N PRO A 83 6.15 11.06 18.59
CA PRO A 83 5.42 12.30 18.35
C PRO A 83 5.12 12.40 16.86
N VAL A 84 3.84 12.23 16.51
CA VAL A 84 3.33 12.52 15.17
C VAL A 84 3.57 13.99 14.95
N ALA A 85 4.66 14.30 14.24
CA ALA A 85 4.81 15.59 13.60
C ALA A 85 3.52 15.80 12.80
N LEU A 86 2.79 16.86 13.17
CA LEU A 86 1.58 17.29 12.50
C LEU A 86 1.94 17.53 11.04
N GLN A 87 1.74 16.50 10.20
CA GLN A 87 1.93 16.59 8.76
C GLN A 87 0.78 17.43 8.24
N ALA A 88 1.01 18.73 8.33
CA ALA A 88 0.24 19.79 7.73
C ALA A 88 0.02 19.46 6.24
N ALA A 89 -1.25 19.53 5.84
CA ALA A 89 -1.75 19.65 4.48
C ALA A 89 -1.33 18.57 3.47
N LYS A 90 -1.86 17.35 3.61
CA LYS A 90 -1.95 16.42 2.46
C LYS A 90 -3.02 16.94 1.50
N GLU A 91 -2.61 17.29 0.28
CA GLU A 91 -3.42 17.92 -0.78
C GLU A 91 -4.84 17.35 -0.93
N PRO A 92 -5.83 18.19 -1.29
CA PRO A 92 -7.23 17.80 -1.33
C PRO A 92 -7.45 16.67 -2.35
N VAL A 93 -8.26 15.69 -1.92
CA VAL A 93 -8.85 14.67 -2.80
C VAL A 93 -9.50 15.37 -3.99
N CYS A 94 -9.34 14.80 -5.18
CA CYS A 94 -9.79 15.42 -6.41
C CYS A 94 -11.32 15.60 -6.47
N GLU A 95 -11.81 16.62 -7.18
CA GLU A 95 -13.26 16.85 -7.36
C GLU A 95 -13.98 15.63 -7.96
N GLU A 96 -13.34 14.98 -8.94
CA GLU A 96 -13.85 13.76 -9.58
C GLU A 96 -14.03 12.64 -8.56
N CYS A 97 -13.11 12.53 -7.62
CA CYS A 97 -13.09 11.53 -6.55
C CYS A 97 -14.20 11.83 -5.51
N LEU A 98 -14.40 13.10 -5.18
CA LEU A 98 -15.50 13.57 -4.32
C LEU A 98 -16.86 13.27 -4.96
N LEU A 99 -17.00 13.53 -6.27
CA LEU A 99 -18.21 13.25 -7.02
C LEU A 99 -18.46 11.75 -7.22
N ALA A 100 -17.42 10.94 -7.37
CA ALA A 100 -17.55 9.48 -7.43
C ALA A 100 -18.01 8.89 -6.08
N ALA A 101 -17.49 9.40 -4.97
CA ALA A 101 -17.92 8.99 -3.63
C ALA A 101 -19.37 9.39 -3.32
N SER A 102 -19.80 10.59 -3.74
CA SER A 102 -21.19 11.03 -3.54
C SER A 102 -22.19 10.15 -4.30
N ARG A 103 -21.84 9.71 -5.53
CA ARG A 103 -22.68 8.79 -6.32
C ARG A 103 -22.70 7.36 -5.78
N SER A 104 -21.60 6.93 -5.16
CA SER A 104 -21.49 5.56 -4.62
C SER A 104 -21.93 5.45 -3.16
N GLY A 105 -22.28 6.56 -2.50
CA GLY A 105 -22.69 6.58 -1.10
C GLY A 105 -21.59 6.13 -0.12
N ALA A 106 -20.32 6.14 -0.54
CA ALA A 106 -19.21 5.71 0.30
C ALA A 106 -19.01 6.73 1.44
N PRO A 107 -19.27 6.37 2.72
CA PRO A 107 -19.21 7.32 3.84
C PRO A 107 -17.77 7.73 4.18
N PHE A 108 -16.78 6.98 3.70
CA PHE A 108 -15.37 7.22 3.98
C PHE A 108 -14.55 7.24 2.69
N LEU A 109 -14.20 8.45 2.26
CA LEU A 109 -13.08 8.67 1.35
C LEU A 109 -11.81 8.48 2.18
N GLY A 110 -11.15 7.34 1.96
CA GLY A 110 -9.95 6.98 2.70
C GLY A 110 -8.89 8.07 2.61
N ARG A 111 -8.68 8.78 3.73
CA ARG A 111 -7.51 9.63 3.96
C ARG A 111 -6.31 8.78 4.36
#